data_AF-A0A1L3GNC1-F1
#
_entry.id   AF-A0A1L3GNC1-F1
#
_cell.length_a   1.000
_cell.length_b   1.000
_cell.length_c   1.000
_cell.angle_alpha   90.00
_cell.angle_beta   90.00
_cell.angle_gamma   90.00
#
_symmetry.space_group_name_H-M   'P 1'
#
loop_
_entity.id
_entity.type
_entity.pdbx_description
1 polymer ?
#
loop_
_entity_poly.entity_id
_entity_poly.type
_entity_poly.pdbx_seq_one_letter_code
_entity_poly.pdbx_strand_id
1 'polypeptide(L)'
;MDTGAFKMLPLQVRTTYAEALDRLTELHMSNHAAALGAFSLLVRKIKGKEYLYAKGRIADGSLSQVYLGPFDDHARKVMERFSQQKVESNNDRDAIKSLGKMLRAAGLPSLDPIESRVLSALSAEGVFRVDGVLVGTIAYRCIVGSLGFQVRSAMALTADVDIAGVTIPIAITPEVVFPESALDRLEMGFSPMYEAEAKLFGSRFEAKKTDFKVEFLTPLVGKESEGAVGIRQFNVPAIPLRFLSYLIEKTVSAIALGRQPILVRVPSPERYAVHKLIVSQERKNQPLKVQKDLEQSYDLQRILNIIDPEELEEAFDIARRQGPGWRKRVDAGQGAMIRLFGDPKK
;
A
#
# COMPACT_ATOMS: atom_id res chain seq x y z
N MET A 1 -31.34 -7.92 14.85
CA MET A 1 -30.41 -9.05 15.04
C MET A 1 -29.05 -8.53 14.67
N ASP A 2 -28.24 -8.21 15.67
CA ASP A 2 -26.85 -7.79 15.49
C ASP A 2 -26.06 -9.03 15.03
N THR A 3 -26.04 -9.26 13.72
CA THR A 3 -25.23 -10.32 13.14
C THR A 3 -23.79 -9.87 13.33
N GLY A 4 -23.04 -10.55 14.21
CA GLY A 4 -21.65 -10.22 14.60
C GLY A 4 -20.60 -10.19 13.47
N ALA A 5 -21.01 -9.97 12.22
CA ALA A 5 -20.20 -9.73 11.04
C ALA A 5 -19.72 -8.27 10.91
N PHE A 6 -20.32 -7.33 11.65
CA PHE A 6 -20.12 -5.89 11.50
C PHE A 6 -20.08 -5.18 12.85
N LYS A 7 -18.94 -4.57 13.25
CA LYS A 7 -18.80 -3.90 14.55
C LYS A 7 -17.90 -2.67 14.49
N MET A 8 -18.39 -1.53 14.95
CA MET A 8 -17.56 -0.34 15.17
C MET A 8 -16.61 -0.57 16.36
N LEU A 9 -15.33 -0.25 16.19
CA LEU A 9 -14.33 -0.39 17.25
C LEU A 9 -14.47 0.72 18.30
N PRO A 10 -14.12 0.45 19.58
CA PRO A 10 -14.15 1.45 20.64
C PRO A 10 -13.36 2.70 20.28
N LEU A 11 -13.77 3.86 20.79
CA LEU A 11 -13.13 5.14 20.50
C LEU A 11 -11.62 5.10 20.78
N GLN A 12 -11.21 4.45 21.88
CA GLN A 12 -9.81 4.29 22.27
C GLN A 12 -8.96 3.58 21.20
N VAL A 13 -9.53 2.61 20.49
CA VAL A 13 -8.85 1.89 19.42
C VAL A 13 -8.72 2.77 18.18
N ARG A 14 -9.77 3.54 17.85
CA ARG A 14 -9.76 4.48 16.73
C ARG A 14 -8.79 5.64 16.96
N THR A 15 -8.69 6.15 18.18
CA THR A 15 -7.68 7.17 18.54
C THR A 15 -6.26 6.61 18.48
N THR A 16 -6.06 5.35 18.92
CA THR A 16 -4.77 4.65 18.78
C THR A 16 -4.38 4.49 17.31
N TYR A 17 -5.35 4.23 16.43
CA TYR A 17 -5.11 4.14 14.99
C TYR A 17 -4.68 5.48 14.41
N ALA A 18 -5.38 6.57 14.75
CA ALA A 18 -5.03 7.92 14.32
C ALA A 18 -3.61 8.31 14.76
N GLU A 19 -3.27 8.10 16.03
CA GLU A 19 -1.91 8.37 16.54
C GLU A 19 -0.85 7.55 15.79
N ALA A 20 -1.12 6.26 15.53
CA ALA A 20 -0.20 5.42 14.78
C ALA A 20 0.00 5.90 13.34
N LEU A 21 -1.06 6.40 12.70
CA LEU A 21 -1.02 6.91 11.33
C LEU A 21 -0.24 8.23 11.27
N ASP A 22 -0.47 9.14 12.22
CA ASP A 22 0.23 10.42 12.32
C ASP A 22 1.74 10.20 12.50
N ARG A 23 2.13 9.39 13.50
CA ARG A 23 3.55 9.06 13.74
C ARG A 23 4.20 8.36 12.54
N LEU A 24 3.50 7.44 11.87
CA LEU A 24 3.99 6.80 10.66
C LEU A 24 4.20 7.80 9.52
N THR A 25 3.27 8.75 9.36
CA THR A 25 3.33 9.78 8.33
C THR A 25 4.50 10.72 8.59
N GLU A 26 4.68 11.19 9.83
CA GLU A 26 5.83 12.00 10.25
C GLU A 26 7.16 11.28 10.00
N LEU A 27 7.25 9.98 10.31
CA LEU A 27 8.43 9.17 10.08
C LEU A 27 8.77 9.04 8.58
N HIS A 28 7.76 9.03 7.69
CA HIS A 28 7.98 8.94 6.23
C HIS A 28 8.27 10.30 5.58
N MET A 29 7.70 11.39 6.11
CA MET A 29 7.96 12.76 5.64
C MET A 29 9.34 13.27 6.03
N SER A 30 9.89 12.76 7.13
CA SER A 30 11.24 13.08 7.56
C SER A 30 12.26 12.32 6.68
N ASN A 31 12.71 12.95 5.58
CA ASN A 31 13.77 12.46 4.67
C ASN A 31 15.02 11.91 5.39
N HIS A 32 15.27 12.36 6.63
CA HIS A 32 16.32 11.87 7.49
C HIS A 32 16.10 10.42 7.98
N ALA A 33 14.88 9.98 8.27
CA ALA A 33 14.65 8.69 8.93
C ALA A 33 15.10 7.47 8.10
N ALA A 34 14.90 7.53 6.77
CA ALA A 34 15.39 6.52 5.83
C ALA A 34 16.92 6.52 5.73
N ALA A 35 17.53 7.71 5.60
CA ALA A 35 18.98 7.87 5.55
C ALA A 35 19.69 7.48 6.88
N LEU A 36 19.10 7.82 8.03
CA LEU A 36 19.60 7.49 9.37
C LEU A 36 19.54 5.98 9.68
N GLY A 37 18.57 5.28 9.06
CA GLY A 37 18.45 3.82 9.11
C GLY A 37 19.43 3.09 8.20
N ALA A 38 19.64 3.61 6.98
CA ALA A 38 20.48 2.99 5.95
C ALA A 38 21.99 3.16 6.19
N PHE A 39 22.40 4.20 6.93
CA PHE A 39 23.81 4.54 7.14
C PHE A 39 24.18 4.65 8.63
N SER A 40 25.47 4.54 8.89
CA SER A 40 26.13 4.78 10.18
C SER A 40 27.35 5.66 9.96
N LEU A 41 27.62 6.57 10.88
CA LEU A 41 28.86 7.33 10.86
C LEU A 41 29.94 6.53 11.59
N LEU A 42 31.15 6.50 11.03
CA LEU A 42 32.32 5.88 11.66
C LEU A 42 33.53 6.81 11.57
N VAL A 43 34.42 6.70 12.55
CA VAL A 43 35.72 7.38 12.56
C VAL A 43 36.81 6.36 12.22
N ARG A 44 37.70 6.72 11.29
CA ARG A 44 38.88 5.92 10.94
C ARG A 44 40.15 6.72 11.19
N LYS A 45 41.13 6.04 11.77
CA LYS A 45 42.49 6.56 11.92
C LYS A 45 43.36 6.05 10.77
N ILE A 46 43.87 6.97 9.96
CA ILE A 46 44.75 6.67 8.82
C ILE A 46 46.00 7.55 8.95
N LYS A 47 47.18 6.92 9.00
CA LYS A 47 48.48 7.60 9.14
C LYS A 47 48.49 8.65 10.26
N GLY A 48 47.91 8.32 11.41
CA GLY A 48 47.87 9.19 12.60
C GLY A 48 46.80 10.28 12.60
N LYS A 49 46.06 10.49 11.51
CA LYS A 49 44.96 11.45 11.40
C LYS A 49 43.62 10.74 11.43
N GLU A 50 42.60 11.40 11.97
CA GLU A 50 41.24 10.86 12.09
C GLU A 50 40.31 11.46 11.04
N TYR A 51 39.44 10.62 10.50
CA TYR A 51 38.58 10.93 9.37
C TYR A 51 37.19 10.34 9.58
N LEU A 52 36.15 11.11 9.23
CA LEU A 52 34.76 10.71 9.30
C LEU A 52 34.31 10.07 7.99
N TYR A 53 33.61 8.94 8.08
CA TYR A 53 33.00 8.24 6.94
C TYR A 53 31.54 7.92 7.24
N ALA A 54 30.70 7.96 6.21
CA ALA A 54 29.38 7.32 6.19
C ALA A 54 29.51 5.89 5.67
N LYS A 55 28.94 4.91 6.37
CA LYS A 55 28.91 3.50 5.98
C LYS A 55 27.48 3.00 5.95
N GLY A 56 27.10 2.41 4.83
CA GLY A 56 25.80 1.77 4.65
C GLY A 56 25.84 0.77 3.50
N ARG A 57 24.72 0.08 3.28
CA ARG A 57 24.56 -0.76 2.10
C ARG A 57 23.93 0.05 0.97
N ILE A 58 24.47 -0.10 -0.23
CA ILE A 58 23.86 0.45 -1.44
C ILE A 58 22.87 -0.57 -2.05
N ALA A 59 22.12 -0.17 -3.08
CA ALA A 59 20.98 -0.93 -3.62
C ALA A 59 21.31 -2.38 -4.02
N ASP A 60 22.56 -2.63 -4.44
CA ASP A 60 23.09 -3.96 -4.82
C ASP A 60 23.49 -4.85 -3.63
N GLY A 61 23.30 -4.38 -2.39
CA GLY A 61 23.62 -5.13 -1.16
C GLY A 61 25.07 -5.01 -0.70
N SER A 62 25.96 -4.41 -1.48
CA SER A 62 27.35 -4.20 -1.11
C SER A 62 27.50 -3.09 -0.05
N LEU A 63 28.53 -3.24 0.79
CA LEU A 63 28.88 -2.26 1.81
C LEU A 63 29.68 -1.12 1.18
N SER A 64 29.10 0.07 1.14
CA SER A 64 29.75 1.29 0.69
C SER A 64 30.22 2.14 1.88
N GLN A 65 31.39 2.76 1.71
CA GLN A 65 31.91 3.77 2.64
C GLN A 65 32.23 5.05 1.86
N VAL A 66 31.61 6.15 2.26
CA VAL A 66 31.82 7.47 1.65
C VAL A 66 32.59 8.32 2.64
N TYR A 67 33.72 8.87 2.21
CA TYR A 67 34.51 9.83 2.99
C TYR A 67 33.75 11.14 3.12
N LEU A 68 33.58 11.63 4.36
CA LEU A 68 32.86 12.87 4.64
C LEU A 68 33.79 14.04 4.97
N GLY A 69 34.97 13.77 5.54
CA GLY A 69 35.91 14.82 5.93
C GLY A 69 36.88 14.43 7.05
N PRO A 70 37.80 15.33 7.44
CA PRO A 70 38.60 15.17 8.65
C PRO A 70 37.72 15.16 9.89
N PHE A 71 38.13 14.45 10.94
CA PHE A 71 37.40 14.40 12.21
C PHE A 71 37.81 15.57 13.13
N ASP A 72 37.28 16.76 12.82
CA ASP A 72 37.46 17.99 13.60
C ASP A 72 36.26 18.27 14.55
N ASP A 73 36.24 19.44 15.18
CA ASP A 73 35.16 19.85 16.09
C ASP A 73 33.80 19.91 15.40
N HIS A 74 33.76 20.25 14.10
CA HIS A 74 32.54 20.26 13.31
C HIS A 74 32.06 18.81 13.06
N ALA A 75 32.96 17.91 12.70
CA ALA A 75 32.66 16.49 12.53
C ALA A 75 32.13 15.83 13.82
N ARG A 76 32.66 16.22 14.99
CA ARG A 76 32.11 15.77 16.29
C ARG A 76 30.66 16.21 16.49
N LYS A 77 30.35 17.49 16.22
CA LYS A 77 28.97 18.01 16.31
C LYS A 77 28.02 17.31 15.33
N VAL A 78 28.48 17.01 14.11
CA VAL A 78 27.70 16.24 13.12
C VAL A 78 27.41 14.83 13.64
N MET A 79 28.40 14.17 14.22
CA MET A 79 28.25 12.82 14.76
C MET A 79 27.33 12.76 15.98
N GLU A 80 27.40 13.74 16.87
CA GLU A 80 26.48 13.90 18.01
C GLU A 80 25.05 14.15 17.56
N ARG A 81 24.82 15.07 16.61
CA ARG A 81 23.48 15.31 16.04
C ARG A 81 22.93 14.06 15.36
N PHE A 82 23.76 13.36 14.58
CA PHE A 82 23.37 12.11 13.92
C PHE A 82 22.99 11.03 14.93
N SER A 83 23.75 10.89 16.03
CA SER A 83 23.44 9.89 17.06
C SER A 83 22.15 10.21 17.81
N GLN A 84 21.93 11.48 18.17
CA GLN A 84 20.69 11.96 18.80
C GLN A 84 19.47 11.69 17.92
N GLN A 85 19.52 12.13 16.65
CA GLN A 85 18.43 11.89 15.69
C GLN A 85 18.17 10.40 15.44
N LYS A 86 19.22 9.57 15.47
CA LYS A 86 19.09 8.11 15.33
C LYS A 86 18.41 7.47 16.53
N VAL A 87 18.69 7.95 17.75
CA VAL A 87 18.00 7.51 18.97
C VAL A 87 16.54 7.91 18.94
N GLU A 88 16.23 9.17 18.61
CA GLU A 88 14.84 9.66 18.46
C GLU A 88 14.05 8.83 17.44
N SER A 89 14.61 8.65 16.24
CA SER A 89 13.99 7.84 15.19
C SER A 89 13.76 6.38 15.61
N ASN A 90 14.66 5.79 16.42
CA ASN A 90 14.46 4.44 16.95
C ASN A 90 13.37 4.39 18.01
N ASN A 91 13.29 5.40 18.90
CA ASN A 91 12.23 5.51 19.89
C ASN A 91 10.86 5.63 19.22
N ASP A 92 10.74 6.43 18.15
CA ASP A 92 9.50 6.55 17.37
C ASP A 92 9.11 5.22 16.71
N ARG A 93 10.08 4.50 16.13
CA ARG A 93 9.84 3.16 15.56
C ARG A 93 9.34 2.18 16.61
N ASP A 94 9.90 2.21 17.82
CA ASP A 94 9.46 1.35 18.91
C ASP A 94 8.07 1.74 19.43
N ALA A 95 7.76 3.03 19.50
CA ALA A 95 6.42 3.53 19.83
C ALA A 95 5.38 3.08 18.79
N ILE A 96 5.66 3.29 17.49
CA ILE A 96 4.81 2.83 16.37
C ILE A 96 4.59 1.32 16.45
N LYS A 97 5.65 0.54 16.72
CA LYS A 97 5.56 -0.91 16.87
C LYS A 97 4.67 -1.31 18.05
N SER A 98 4.70 -0.56 19.15
CA SER A 98 3.82 -0.75 20.30
C SER A 98 2.36 -0.47 19.94
N LEU A 99 2.09 0.67 19.29
CA LEU A 99 0.75 1.02 18.78
C LEU A 99 0.21 -0.08 17.84
N GLY A 100 1.05 -0.57 16.92
CA GLY A 100 0.71 -1.69 16.05
C GLY A 100 0.32 -2.97 16.79
N LYS A 101 1.01 -3.30 17.89
CA LYS A 101 0.63 -4.45 18.74
C LYS A 101 -0.73 -4.24 19.37
N MET A 102 -1.02 -3.04 19.88
CA MET A 102 -2.31 -2.72 20.48
C MET A 102 -3.45 -2.81 19.46
N LEU A 103 -3.25 -2.28 18.26
CA LEU A 103 -4.23 -2.36 17.16
C LEU A 103 -4.51 -3.81 16.74
N ARG A 104 -3.47 -4.66 16.62
CA ARG A 104 -3.66 -6.09 16.33
C ARG A 104 -4.39 -6.80 17.48
N ALA A 105 -4.04 -6.51 18.73
CA ALA A 105 -4.72 -7.08 19.89
C ALA A 105 -6.19 -6.64 20.00
N ALA A 106 -6.51 -5.44 19.50
CA ALA A 106 -7.87 -4.92 19.41
C ALA A 106 -8.70 -5.53 18.27
N GLY A 107 -8.13 -6.44 17.48
CA GLY A 107 -8.84 -7.19 16.44
C GLY A 107 -8.89 -6.53 15.06
N LEU A 108 -8.08 -5.48 14.82
CA LEU A 108 -7.96 -4.95 13.46
C LEU A 108 -7.37 -6.01 12.50
N PRO A 109 -7.80 -6.04 11.22
CA PRO A 109 -7.24 -6.95 10.23
C PRO A 109 -5.71 -6.81 10.12
N SER A 110 -4.98 -7.91 10.30
CA SER A 110 -3.51 -7.91 10.34
C SER A 110 -2.87 -8.80 9.29
N LEU A 111 -1.90 -8.28 8.55
CA LEU A 111 -1.21 -9.01 7.48
C LEU A 111 -0.61 -10.32 7.98
N ASP A 112 -0.60 -11.33 7.13
CA ASP A 112 0.18 -12.53 7.38
C ASP A 112 1.70 -12.23 7.28
N PRO A 113 2.58 -13.16 7.70
CA PRO A 113 4.03 -12.93 7.67
C PRO A 113 4.61 -12.64 6.28
N ILE A 114 4.06 -13.24 5.23
CA ILE A 114 4.52 -13.08 3.85
C ILE A 114 4.08 -11.71 3.34
N GLU A 115 2.80 -11.39 3.46
CA GLU A 115 2.22 -10.08 3.14
C GLU A 115 2.98 -8.96 3.86
N SER A 116 3.21 -9.11 5.16
CA SER A 116 3.95 -8.13 5.98
C SER A 116 5.39 -7.94 5.50
N ARG A 117 6.06 -8.99 5.05
CA ARG A 117 7.45 -8.94 4.61
C ARG A 117 7.56 -8.24 3.26
N VAL A 118 6.69 -8.59 2.31
CA VAL A 118 6.67 -8.00 0.98
C VAL A 118 6.28 -6.52 1.03
N LEU A 119 5.18 -6.17 1.71
CA LEU A 119 4.75 -4.78 1.80
C LEU A 119 5.76 -3.89 2.55
N SER A 120 6.44 -4.43 3.56
CA SER A 120 7.50 -3.69 4.25
C SER A 120 8.68 -3.39 3.32
N ALA A 121 9.04 -4.32 2.44
CA ALA A 121 10.12 -4.11 1.46
C ALA A 121 9.73 -3.08 0.40
N LEU A 122 8.51 -3.17 -0.15
CA LEU A 122 7.99 -2.20 -1.12
C LEU A 122 7.87 -0.78 -0.53
N SER A 123 7.40 -0.68 0.71
CA SER A 123 7.33 0.60 1.43
C SER A 123 8.72 1.19 1.66
N ALA A 124 9.69 0.37 2.06
CA ALA A 124 11.06 0.81 2.29
C ALA A 124 11.75 1.27 0.99
N GLU A 125 11.43 0.64 -0.14
CA GLU A 125 11.89 1.05 -1.47
C GLU A 125 11.24 2.38 -1.93
N GLY A 126 10.14 2.80 -1.29
CA GLY A 126 9.47 4.06 -1.57
C GLY A 126 8.30 3.97 -2.54
N VAL A 127 7.77 2.77 -2.80
CA VAL A 127 6.63 2.57 -3.71
C VAL A 127 5.45 3.49 -3.39
N PHE A 128 5.07 3.59 -2.11
CA PHE A 128 3.96 4.45 -1.68
C PHE A 128 4.34 5.93 -1.57
N ARG A 129 5.64 6.25 -1.56
CA ARG A 129 6.15 7.63 -1.57
C ARG A 129 6.04 8.24 -2.97
N VAL A 130 6.26 7.43 -4.01
CA VAL A 130 6.17 7.85 -5.42
C VAL A 130 4.81 7.50 -6.04
N ASP A 131 3.74 7.72 -5.27
CA ASP A 131 2.33 7.59 -5.66
C ASP A 131 1.84 6.18 -6.04
N GLY A 132 2.52 5.13 -5.57
CA GLY A 132 1.95 3.79 -5.60
C GLY A 132 0.74 3.64 -4.71
N VAL A 133 -0.28 2.96 -5.23
CA VAL A 133 -1.55 2.71 -4.55
C VAL A 133 -1.72 1.20 -4.39
N LEU A 134 -1.75 0.74 -3.14
CA LEU A 134 -2.13 -0.63 -2.81
C LEU A 134 -3.60 -0.83 -3.15
N VAL A 135 -3.91 -1.79 -4.01
CA VAL A 135 -5.28 -2.17 -4.38
C VAL A 135 -5.57 -3.61 -3.98
N GLY A 136 -6.66 -4.19 -4.49
CA GLY A 136 -7.00 -5.57 -4.20
C GLY A 136 -7.43 -5.79 -2.75
N THR A 137 -7.21 -7.00 -2.25
CA THR A 137 -7.79 -7.46 -0.98
C THR A 137 -7.06 -6.89 0.24
N ILE A 138 -5.75 -6.68 0.14
CA ILE A 138 -5.00 -6.07 1.26
C ILE A 138 -5.42 -4.61 1.44
N ALA A 139 -5.68 -3.89 0.35
CA ALA A 139 -6.23 -2.54 0.42
C ALA A 139 -7.58 -2.50 1.15
N TYR A 140 -8.49 -3.44 0.84
CA TYR A 140 -9.78 -3.55 1.54
C TYR A 140 -9.61 -3.69 3.06
N ARG A 141 -8.64 -4.51 3.50
CA ARG A 141 -8.34 -4.72 4.93
C ARG A 141 -7.81 -3.44 5.59
N CYS A 142 -6.96 -2.70 4.88
CA CYS A 142 -6.43 -1.41 5.34
C CYS A 142 -7.54 -0.35 5.42
N ILE A 143 -8.44 -0.31 4.43
CA ILE A 143 -9.62 0.58 4.38
C ILE A 143 -10.54 0.29 5.55
N VAL A 144 -10.94 -0.96 5.78
CA VAL A 144 -11.80 -1.31 6.93
C VAL A 144 -11.15 -0.92 8.26
N GLY A 145 -9.83 -1.14 8.38
CA GLY A 145 -9.06 -0.72 9.54
C GLY A 145 -9.04 0.79 9.75
N SER A 146 -8.88 1.59 8.68
CA SER A 146 -8.87 3.06 8.76
C SER A 146 -10.22 3.65 9.13
N LEU A 147 -11.31 3.00 8.72
CA LEU A 147 -12.67 3.38 9.12
C LEU A 147 -12.98 3.02 10.58
N GLY A 148 -12.14 2.21 11.23
CA GLY A 148 -12.33 1.81 12.62
C GLY A 148 -13.43 0.78 12.82
N PHE A 149 -13.61 -0.13 11.86
CA PHE A 149 -14.58 -1.23 11.96
C PHE A 149 -13.89 -2.59 11.94
N GLN A 150 -14.54 -3.56 12.58
CA GLN A 150 -14.24 -4.97 12.44
C GLN A 150 -15.30 -5.60 11.55
N VAL A 151 -14.87 -6.20 10.45
CA VAL A 151 -15.72 -6.86 9.48
C VAL A 151 -15.19 -8.26 9.21
N ARG A 152 -16.07 -9.28 9.25
CA ARG A 152 -15.65 -10.68 9.10
C ARG A 152 -14.98 -10.97 7.75
N SER A 153 -15.51 -10.40 6.67
CA SER A 153 -14.97 -10.54 5.32
C SER A 153 -13.54 -10.00 5.19
N ALA A 154 -13.11 -9.07 6.06
CA ALA A 154 -11.75 -8.54 6.10
C ALA A 154 -10.76 -9.42 6.91
N MET A 155 -11.23 -10.41 7.68
CA MET A 155 -10.38 -11.22 8.56
C MET A 155 -9.89 -12.54 7.93
N ALA A 156 -10.53 -13.04 6.87
CA ALA A 156 -10.37 -14.43 6.40
C ALA A 156 -9.72 -14.57 5.01
N LEU A 157 -8.95 -13.59 4.54
CA LEU A 157 -8.47 -13.57 3.16
C LEU A 157 -6.95 -13.63 3.08
N THR A 158 -6.41 -14.69 2.48
CA THR A 158 -5.10 -14.67 1.83
C THR A 158 -5.21 -13.85 0.54
N ALA A 159 -4.21 -13.04 0.27
CA ALA A 159 -4.25 -12.11 -0.85
C ALA A 159 -2.90 -11.98 -1.54
N ASP A 160 -2.96 -11.85 -2.86
CA ASP A 160 -1.86 -11.32 -3.65
C ASP A 160 -1.68 -9.81 -3.35
N VAL A 161 -0.48 -9.30 -3.58
CA VAL A 161 -0.18 -7.86 -3.46
C VAL A 161 -0.35 -7.21 -4.83
N ASP A 162 -1.41 -6.42 -4.98
CA ASP A 162 -1.68 -5.64 -6.19
C ASP A 162 -1.26 -4.18 -5.97
N ILE A 163 -0.28 -3.68 -6.74
CA ILE A 163 0.17 -2.27 -6.70
C ILE A 163 -0.24 -1.58 -7.99
N ALA A 164 -1.09 -0.56 -7.87
CA ALA A 164 -1.48 0.30 -8.98
C ALA A 164 -0.65 1.58 -9.00
N GLY A 165 -0.30 2.07 -10.19
CA GLY A 165 0.36 3.36 -10.39
C GLY A 165 0.00 3.99 -11.72
N VAL A 166 0.16 5.30 -11.83
CA VAL A 166 -0.04 6.06 -13.07
C VAL A 166 1.25 6.78 -13.44
N THR A 167 1.66 6.66 -14.69
CA THR A 167 2.71 7.51 -15.23
C THR A 167 2.19 8.95 -15.32
N ILE A 168 2.73 9.85 -14.50
CA ILE A 168 2.44 11.28 -14.59
C ILE A 168 3.57 11.92 -15.42
N PRO A 169 3.30 12.50 -16.59
CA PRO A 169 4.30 13.23 -17.34
C PRO A 169 4.62 14.56 -16.62
N ILE A 170 5.68 14.58 -15.83
CA ILE A 170 6.18 15.77 -15.13
C ILE A 170 7.51 16.19 -15.80
N ALA A 171 7.72 17.50 -16.00
CA ALA A 171 8.94 18.08 -16.58
C ALA A 171 10.14 18.12 -15.61
N ILE A 172 9.95 17.59 -14.39
CA ILE A 172 10.96 17.37 -13.36
C ILE A 172 11.21 15.87 -13.35
N THR A 173 12.47 15.43 -13.34
CA THR A 173 12.79 14.00 -13.21
C THR A 173 12.16 13.47 -11.91
N PRO A 174 11.11 12.62 -11.98
CA PRO A 174 10.51 12.07 -10.77
C PRO A 174 11.54 11.18 -10.05
N GLU A 175 11.43 11.08 -8.73
CA GLU A 175 12.14 10.02 -8.00
C GLU A 175 11.71 8.66 -8.59
N VAL A 176 12.68 7.88 -9.07
CA VAL A 176 12.44 6.54 -9.62
C VAL A 176 12.87 5.52 -8.58
N VAL A 177 11.96 4.61 -8.23
CA VAL A 177 12.20 3.49 -7.31
C VAL A 177 12.25 2.18 -8.08
N PHE A 178 12.88 1.15 -7.53
CA PHE A 178 13.07 -0.15 -8.21
C PHE A 178 12.45 -1.28 -7.37
N PRO A 179 11.13 -1.51 -7.45
CA PRO A 179 10.45 -2.52 -6.64
C PRO A 179 11.04 -3.93 -6.80
N GLU A 180 11.52 -4.27 -8.00
CA GLU A 180 12.20 -5.55 -8.27
C GLU A 180 13.43 -5.75 -7.37
N SER A 181 14.26 -4.72 -7.19
CA SER A 181 15.42 -4.79 -6.29
C SER A 181 15.00 -5.05 -4.83
N ALA A 182 13.83 -4.56 -4.43
CA ALA A 182 13.28 -4.88 -3.11
C ALA A 182 12.84 -6.33 -3.01
N LEU A 183 12.21 -6.89 -4.04
CA LEU A 183 11.79 -8.30 -4.11
C LEU A 183 13.00 -9.25 -4.15
N ASP A 184 14.07 -8.92 -4.88
CA ASP A 184 15.30 -9.71 -4.92
C ASP A 184 15.96 -9.82 -3.55
N ARG A 185 16.04 -8.70 -2.82
CA ARG A 185 16.61 -8.65 -1.45
C ARG A 185 15.80 -9.43 -0.42
N LEU A 186 14.57 -9.82 -0.73
CA LEU A 186 13.81 -10.71 0.15
C LEU A 186 14.36 -12.14 0.14
N GLU A 187 15.22 -12.53 -0.81
CA GLU A 187 15.75 -13.91 -0.90
C GLU A 187 14.64 -14.98 -0.88
N MET A 188 13.42 -14.59 -1.31
CA MET A 188 12.25 -15.48 -1.39
C MET A 188 12.17 -16.20 -2.73
N GLY A 189 13.13 -15.93 -3.63
CA GLY A 189 13.15 -16.47 -4.98
C GLY A 189 12.01 -15.94 -5.83
N PHE A 190 11.64 -14.66 -5.67
CA PHE A 190 10.74 -14.01 -6.61
C PHE A 190 11.34 -14.11 -8.01
N SER A 191 10.50 -14.43 -8.99
CA SER A 191 10.88 -14.36 -10.39
C SER A 191 9.71 -13.81 -11.21
N PRO A 192 10.00 -13.05 -12.28
CA PRO A 192 8.97 -12.61 -13.21
C PRO A 192 8.24 -13.83 -13.79
N MET A 193 6.92 -13.76 -13.84
CA MET A 193 6.11 -14.84 -14.43
C MET A 193 6.26 -14.85 -15.96
N TYR A 194 6.13 -16.04 -16.56
CA TYR A 194 6.02 -16.15 -18.02
C TYR A 194 4.69 -15.53 -18.46
N GLU A 195 4.77 -14.45 -19.22
CA GLU A 195 3.62 -13.76 -19.79
C GLU A 195 3.43 -14.16 -21.25
N ALA A 196 2.17 -14.30 -21.68
CA ALA A 196 1.85 -14.63 -23.07
C ALA A 196 2.30 -13.51 -24.05
N GLU A 197 2.38 -12.28 -23.56
CA GLU A 197 2.92 -11.14 -24.30
C GLU A 197 4.27 -10.73 -23.70
N ALA A 198 5.32 -10.72 -24.52
CA ALA A 198 6.68 -10.37 -24.07
C ALA A 198 6.77 -8.98 -23.40
N LYS A 199 5.88 -8.05 -23.74
CA LYS A 199 5.84 -6.70 -23.16
C LYS A 199 5.35 -6.67 -21.70
N LEU A 200 4.63 -7.71 -21.25
CA LEU A 200 4.13 -7.82 -19.86
C LEU A 200 5.15 -8.49 -18.93
N PHE A 201 6.25 -9.04 -19.46
CA PHE A 201 7.27 -9.71 -18.66
C PHE A 201 7.81 -8.77 -17.55
N GLY A 202 7.73 -9.20 -16.29
CA GLY A 202 8.09 -8.35 -15.14
C GLY A 202 6.96 -7.49 -14.58
N SER A 203 5.73 -7.61 -15.09
CA SER A 203 4.54 -6.99 -14.49
C SER A 203 3.93 -7.84 -13.36
N ARG A 204 4.26 -9.13 -13.33
CA ARG A 204 3.91 -10.07 -12.25
C ARG A 204 5.16 -10.79 -11.76
N PHE A 205 5.30 -10.86 -10.45
CA PHE A 205 6.32 -11.66 -9.78
C PHE A 205 5.65 -12.71 -8.91
N GLU A 206 6.17 -13.93 -8.94
CA GLU A 206 5.70 -15.03 -8.09
C GLU A 206 6.85 -15.53 -7.21
N ALA A 207 6.57 -15.71 -5.91
CA ALA A 207 7.51 -16.33 -5.00
C ALA A 207 7.55 -17.85 -5.21
N LYS A 208 8.70 -18.39 -5.62
CA LYS A 208 8.91 -19.83 -5.95
C LYS A 208 8.43 -20.85 -4.91
N LYS A 209 8.26 -20.44 -3.65
CA LYS A 209 7.92 -21.35 -2.53
C LYS A 209 6.52 -21.17 -1.95
N THR A 210 5.79 -20.12 -2.33
CA THR A 210 4.58 -19.72 -1.60
C THR A 210 3.40 -19.31 -2.49
N ASP A 211 3.46 -19.53 -3.81
CA ASP A 211 2.47 -19.11 -4.82
C ASP A 211 2.02 -17.64 -4.71
N PHE A 212 2.78 -16.83 -3.97
CA PHE A 212 2.43 -15.47 -3.58
C PHE A 212 2.83 -14.52 -4.69
N LYS A 213 1.89 -13.66 -5.11
CA LYS A 213 2.08 -12.81 -6.29
C LYS A 213 2.15 -11.33 -5.94
N VAL A 214 2.99 -10.63 -6.70
CA VAL A 214 3.03 -9.17 -6.75
C VAL A 214 2.70 -8.75 -8.17
N GLU A 215 1.60 -8.01 -8.35
CA GLU A 215 1.18 -7.49 -9.66
C GLU A 215 1.29 -5.97 -9.71
N PHE A 216 1.85 -5.44 -10.81
CA PHE A 216 1.88 -4.02 -11.11
C PHE A 216 0.79 -3.68 -12.12
N LEU A 217 -0.08 -2.73 -11.76
CA LEU A 217 -1.29 -2.41 -12.49
C LEU A 217 -1.29 -0.94 -12.92
N THR A 218 -1.81 -0.65 -14.12
CA THR A 218 -1.94 0.71 -14.64
C THR A 218 -3.32 0.91 -15.27
N PRO A 219 -3.91 2.12 -15.23
CA PRO A 219 -5.19 2.34 -15.87
C PRO A 219 -5.14 2.10 -17.38
N LEU A 220 -6.12 1.35 -17.89
CA LEU A 220 -6.35 1.26 -19.33
C LEU A 220 -7.04 2.54 -19.84
N VAL A 221 -6.35 3.31 -20.69
CA VAL A 221 -6.88 4.53 -21.34
C VAL A 221 -7.17 4.23 -22.81
N GLY A 222 -8.43 4.42 -23.25
CA GLY A 222 -8.84 4.22 -24.64
C GLY A 222 -9.30 2.79 -24.98
N LYS A 223 -9.06 2.34 -26.22
CA LYS A 223 -9.28 0.94 -26.61
C LYS A 223 -8.21 0.06 -25.96
N GLU A 224 -8.44 -1.26 -25.91
CA GLU A 224 -7.38 -2.21 -25.53
C GLU A 224 -6.18 -1.96 -26.45
N SER A 225 -5.15 -1.30 -25.93
CA SER A 225 -3.90 -1.12 -26.63
C SER A 225 -3.14 -2.43 -26.55
N GLU A 226 -2.55 -2.85 -27.67
CA GLU A 226 -1.66 -4.02 -27.72
C GLU A 226 -0.34 -3.72 -26.97
N GLY A 227 -0.35 -3.91 -25.65
CA GLY A 227 0.84 -4.02 -24.82
C GLY A 227 0.82 -3.29 -23.48
N ALA A 228 1.74 -3.71 -22.61
CA ALA A 228 1.99 -3.12 -21.29
C ALA A 228 2.33 -1.62 -21.38
N VAL A 229 1.74 -0.83 -20.50
CA VAL A 229 2.16 0.56 -20.28
C VAL A 229 3.05 0.57 -19.04
N GLY A 230 4.30 1.02 -19.18
CA GLY A 230 5.21 1.12 -18.05
C GLY A 230 4.76 2.15 -17.02
N ILE A 231 4.95 1.85 -15.73
CA ILE A 231 4.86 2.84 -14.67
C ILE A 231 6.25 3.44 -14.50
N ARG A 232 6.46 4.66 -15.03
CA ARG A 232 7.79 5.27 -15.11
C ARG A 232 8.48 5.40 -13.74
N GLN A 233 7.72 5.75 -12.71
CA GLN A 233 8.23 5.96 -11.35
C GLN A 233 8.72 4.66 -10.71
N PHE A 234 8.24 3.50 -11.17
CA PHE A 234 8.66 2.18 -10.66
C PHE A 234 9.66 1.49 -11.58
N ASN A 235 9.88 2.02 -12.80
CA ASN A 235 10.66 1.36 -13.83
C ASN A 235 10.24 -0.11 -14.10
N VAL A 236 8.93 -0.41 -14.02
CA VAL A 236 8.36 -1.74 -14.31
C VAL A 236 7.27 -1.67 -15.38
N PRO A 237 7.11 -2.70 -16.23
CA PRO A 237 5.90 -2.87 -17.02
C PRO A 237 4.70 -3.13 -16.12
N ALA A 238 3.51 -2.70 -16.52
CA ALA A 238 2.29 -2.88 -15.75
C ALA A 238 1.13 -3.35 -16.62
N ILE A 239 0.22 -4.11 -16.00
CA ILE A 239 -0.97 -4.68 -16.62
C ILE A 239 -2.04 -3.59 -16.71
N PRO A 240 -2.52 -3.24 -17.92
CA PRO A 240 -3.56 -2.25 -18.08
C PRO A 240 -4.93 -2.81 -17.66
N LEU A 241 -5.61 -2.16 -16.72
CA LEU A 241 -6.94 -2.57 -16.24
C LEU A 241 -8.01 -1.49 -16.47
N ARG A 242 -9.19 -1.93 -16.92
CA ARG A 242 -10.39 -1.08 -17.01
C ARG A 242 -10.84 -0.64 -15.62
N PHE A 243 -11.43 0.54 -15.53
CA PHE A 243 -12.01 1.12 -14.31
C PHE A 243 -10.99 1.44 -13.19
N LEU A 244 -9.71 1.08 -13.36
CA LEU A 244 -8.66 1.34 -12.38
C LEU A 244 -8.39 2.85 -12.20
N SER A 245 -8.51 3.65 -13.25
CA SER A 245 -8.37 5.12 -13.16
C SER A 245 -9.32 5.71 -12.13
N TYR A 246 -10.60 5.31 -12.16
CA TYR A 246 -11.58 5.73 -11.16
C TYR A 246 -11.18 5.30 -9.75
N LEU A 247 -10.71 4.06 -9.58
CA LEU A 247 -10.36 3.55 -8.26
C LEU A 247 -9.23 4.36 -7.60
N ILE A 248 -8.20 4.72 -8.36
CA ILE A 248 -6.97 5.33 -7.81
C ILE A 248 -6.91 6.85 -7.92
N GLU A 249 -7.95 7.50 -8.45
CA GLU A 249 -8.01 8.96 -8.60
C GLU A 249 -8.13 9.69 -7.24
N LYS A 250 -8.88 9.12 -6.29
CA LYS A 250 -8.95 9.60 -4.89
C LYS A 250 -8.40 8.51 -3.98
N THR A 251 -7.39 8.84 -3.20
CA THR A 251 -6.68 7.90 -2.32
C THR A 251 -6.48 8.48 -0.94
N VAL A 252 -6.28 7.60 0.04
CA VAL A 252 -6.05 7.94 1.44
C VAL A 252 -4.85 7.17 1.98
N SER A 253 -4.15 7.77 2.95
CA SER A 253 -3.13 7.07 3.73
C SER A 253 -3.79 6.09 4.69
N ALA A 254 -3.25 4.88 4.81
CA ALA A 254 -3.73 3.86 5.72
C ALA A 254 -2.56 3.06 6.30
N ILE A 255 -2.86 2.31 7.36
CA ILE A 255 -1.91 1.40 8.00
C ILE A 255 -2.18 -0.03 7.53
N ALA A 256 -1.18 -0.65 6.91
CA ALA A 256 -1.16 -2.10 6.72
C ALA A 256 -0.52 -2.75 7.98
N LEU A 257 -1.34 -3.45 8.77
CA LEU A 257 -0.94 -3.96 10.08
C LEU A 257 -0.18 -5.29 9.98
N GLY A 258 1.11 -5.22 9.65
CA GLY A 258 2.04 -6.36 9.74
C GLY A 258 2.68 -6.51 11.11
N ARG A 259 3.83 -7.19 11.19
CA ARG A 259 4.64 -7.26 12.43
C ARG A 259 5.06 -5.87 12.92
N GLN A 260 5.40 -5.02 11.96
CA GLN A 260 5.52 -3.57 12.12
C GLN A 260 4.40 -2.92 11.30
N PRO A 261 3.77 -1.84 11.80
CA PRO A 261 2.87 -1.02 11.00
C PRO A 261 3.58 -0.47 9.77
N ILE A 262 2.92 -0.54 8.62
CA ILE A 262 3.45 -0.05 7.33
C ILE A 262 2.51 1.04 6.84
N LEU A 263 3.07 2.21 6.49
CA LEU A 263 2.31 3.27 5.85
C LEU A 263 2.09 2.90 4.37
N VAL A 264 0.83 2.84 3.97
CA VAL A 264 0.43 2.54 2.60
C VAL A 264 -0.54 3.60 2.10
N ARG A 265 -0.68 3.69 0.78
CA ARG A 265 -1.75 4.48 0.14
C ARG A 265 -2.76 3.52 -0.46
N VAL A 266 -4.04 3.75 -0.21
CA VAL A 266 -5.15 2.91 -0.69
C VAL A 266 -6.23 3.77 -1.36
N PRO A 267 -7.08 3.20 -2.22
CA PRO A 267 -8.25 3.90 -2.73
C PRO A 267 -9.13 4.44 -1.61
N SER A 268 -9.83 5.55 -1.87
CA SER A 268 -10.84 6.03 -0.95
C SER A 268 -11.96 4.99 -0.78
N PRO A 269 -12.50 4.81 0.45
CA PRO A 269 -13.47 3.76 0.74
C PRO A 269 -14.70 3.75 -0.18
N GLU A 270 -15.25 4.92 -0.45
CA GLU A 270 -16.43 5.14 -1.29
C GLU A 270 -16.18 4.72 -2.74
N ARG A 271 -15.01 5.07 -3.29
CA ARG A 271 -14.63 4.65 -4.64
C ARG A 271 -14.35 3.15 -4.70
N TYR A 272 -13.75 2.58 -3.66
CA TYR A 272 -13.54 1.14 -3.57
C TYR A 272 -14.88 0.38 -3.59
N ALA A 273 -15.86 0.84 -2.81
CA ALA A 273 -17.19 0.22 -2.75
C ALA A 273 -17.89 0.22 -4.12
N VAL A 274 -17.92 1.37 -4.81
CA VAL A 274 -18.54 1.50 -6.14
C VAL A 274 -17.77 0.72 -7.20
N HIS A 275 -16.43 0.76 -7.17
CA HIS A 275 -15.59 0.02 -8.10
C HIS A 275 -15.86 -1.49 -8.02
N LYS A 276 -16.04 -2.03 -6.81
CA LYS A 276 -16.35 -3.45 -6.61
C LYS A 276 -17.65 -3.89 -7.26
N LEU A 277 -18.69 -3.03 -7.25
CA LEU A 277 -19.92 -3.29 -8.00
C LEU A 277 -19.62 -3.43 -9.50
N ILE A 278 -18.79 -2.55 -10.05
CA ILE A 278 -18.45 -2.54 -11.48
C ILE A 278 -17.67 -3.80 -11.86
N VAL A 279 -16.59 -4.11 -11.14
CA VAL A 279 -15.73 -5.26 -11.48
C VAL A 279 -16.46 -6.60 -11.29
N SER A 280 -17.39 -6.68 -10.35
CA SER A 280 -18.24 -7.87 -10.19
C SER A 280 -19.02 -8.22 -11.47
N GLN A 281 -19.37 -7.22 -12.29
CA GLN A 281 -20.10 -7.41 -13.55
C GLN A 281 -19.18 -7.77 -14.73
N GLU A 282 -17.87 -7.55 -14.60
CA GLU A 282 -16.88 -7.89 -15.64
C GLU A 282 -16.35 -9.31 -15.48
N ARG A 283 -16.42 -9.89 -14.27
CA ARG A 283 -15.93 -11.23 -13.99
C ARG A 283 -16.84 -12.31 -14.56
N LYS A 284 -16.44 -12.89 -15.68
CA LYS A 284 -17.07 -14.09 -16.26
C LYS A 284 -16.48 -15.37 -15.63
N ASN A 285 -17.32 -16.37 -15.33
CA ASN A 285 -16.91 -17.68 -14.83
C ASN A 285 -16.09 -17.67 -13.52
N GLN A 286 -16.26 -16.63 -12.68
CA GLN A 286 -15.57 -16.51 -11.38
C GLN A 286 -16.58 -16.22 -10.25
N PRO A 287 -17.58 -17.07 -10.01
CA PRO A 287 -18.69 -16.77 -9.10
C PRO A 287 -18.24 -16.45 -7.67
N LEU A 288 -17.22 -17.13 -7.15
CA LEU A 288 -16.67 -16.85 -5.83
C LEU A 288 -15.99 -15.47 -5.74
N LYS A 289 -15.30 -15.02 -6.80
CA LYS A 289 -14.71 -13.67 -6.83
C LYS A 289 -15.79 -12.59 -6.98
N VAL A 290 -16.86 -12.87 -7.74
CA VAL A 290 -18.04 -12.00 -7.84
C VAL A 290 -18.68 -11.82 -6.46
N GLN A 291 -18.99 -12.93 -5.76
CA GLN A 291 -19.58 -12.87 -4.42
C GLN A 291 -18.69 -12.08 -3.45
N LYS A 292 -17.37 -12.32 -3.47
CA LYS A 292 -16.39 -11.57 -2.67
C LYS A 292 -16.39 -10.07 -2.97
N ASP A 293 -16.40 -9.68 -4.25
CA ASP A 293 -16.44 -8.27 -4.62
C ASP A 293 -17.74 -7.59 -4.14
N LEU A 294 -18.88 -8.28 -4.29
CA LEU A 294 -20.17 -7.79 -3.81
C LEU A 294 -20.24 -7.69 -2.28
N GLU A 295 -19.68 -8.65 -1.54
CA GLU A 295 -19.60 -8.62 -0.07
C GLU A 295 -18.75 -7.44 0.41
N GLN A 296 -17.58 -7.23 -0.20
CA GLN A 296 -16.73 -6.08 0.12
C GLN A 296 -17.43 -4.74 -0.14
N SER A 297 -18.19 -4.63 -1.25
CA SER A 297 -18.98 -3.44 -1.53
C SER A 297 -20.09 -3.24 -0.50
N TYR A 298 -20.81 -4.31 -0.17
CA TYR A 298 -21.88 -4.29 0.82
C TYR A 298 -21.40 -3.78 2.17
N ASP A 299 -20.31 -4.35 2.68
CA ASP A 299 -19.74 -3.97 3.98
C ASP A 299 -19.30 -2.50 4.01
N LEU A 300 -18.62 -2.01 2.97
CA LEU A 300 -18.22 -0.60 2.90
C LEU A 300 -19.42 0.34 2.77
N GLN A 301 -20.43 -0.02 2.00
CA GLN A 301 -21.65 0.77 1.91
C GLN A 301 -22.35 0.87 3.27
N ARG A 302 -22.42 -0.23 4.04
CA ARG A 302 -22.97 -0.20 5.40
C ARG A 302 -22.18 0.74 6.32
N ILE A 303 -20.85 0.66 6.27
CA ILE A 303 -19.98 1.56 7.05
C ILE A 303 -20.24 3.01 6.67
N LEU A 304 -20.14 3.32 5.38
CA LEU A 304 -20.21 4.69 4.88
C LEU A 304 -21.58 5.31 5.09
N ASN A 305 -22.67 4.55 4.99
CA ASN A 305 -24.00 5.05 5.34
C ASN A 305 -24.10 5.52 6.81
N ILE A 306 -23.24 5.04 7.71
CA ILE A 306 -23.20 5.46 9.12
C ILE A 306 -22.30 6.69 9.31
N ILE A 307 -21.13 6.71 8.67
CA ILE A 307 -20.08 7.69 8.98
C ILE A 307 -19.98 8.85 7.97
N ASP A 308 -20.31 8.60 6.70
CA ASP A 308 -20.14 9.55 5.60
C ASP A 308 -21.01 9.16 4.38
N PRO A 309 -22.34 9.30 4.49
CA PRO A 309 -23.26 8.90 3.41
C PRO A 309 -23.16 9.81 2.18
N GLU A 310 -22.74 11.06 2.35
CA GLU A 310 -22.64 12.06 1.27
C GLU A 310 -21.51 11.72 0.30
N GLU A 311 -20.31 11.37 0.81
CA GLU A 311 -19.19 10.91 -0.02
C GLU A 311 -19.51 9.62 -0.78
N LEU A 312 -20.29 8.72 -0.17
CA LEU A 312 -20.76 7.52 -0.86
C LEU A 312 -21.69 7.87 -2.03
N GLU A 313 -22.66 8.77 -1.82
CA GLU A 313 -23.58 9.22 -2.86
C GLU A 313 -22.84 9.91 -4.02
N GLU A 314 -21.87 10.78 -3.69
CA GLU A 314 -21.03 11.44 -4.69
C GLU A 314 -20.24 10.43 -5.53
N ALA A 315 -19.65 9.40 -4.90
CA ALA A 315 -18.93 8.36 -5.62
C ALA A 315 -19.82 7.59 -6.62
N PHE A 316 -21.07 7.27 -6.24
CA PHE A 316 -22.05 6.69 -7.16
C PHE A 316 -22.34 7.61 -8.34
N ASP A 317 -22.51 8.90 -8.06
CA ASP A 317 -22.79 9.92 -9.06
C ASP A 317 -21.65 10.09 -10.06
N ILE A 318 -20.42 10.21 -9.56
CA ILE A 318 -19.21 10.28 -10.39
C ILE A 318 -19.13 9.06 -11.31
N ALA A 319 -19.31 7.85 -10.78
CA ALA A 319 -19.26 6.62 -11.57
C ALA A 319 -20.36 6.58 -12.64
N ARG A 320 -21.60 6.96 -12.33
CA ARG A 320 -22.72 6.98 -13.28
C ARG A 320 -22.57 8.07 -14.37
N ARG A 321 -21.85 9.16 -14.08
CA ARG A 321 -21.56 10.25 -15.03
C ARG A 321 -20.50 9.88 -16.06
N GLN A 322 -19.67 8.85 -15.81
CA GLN A 322 -18.69 8.34 -16.79
C GLN A 322 -19.33 7.77 -18.07
N GLY A 323 -20.62 7.43 -18.04
CA GLY A 323 -21.41 7.09 -19.23
C GLY A 323 -22.36 5.89 -19.07
N PRO A 324 -23.13 5.55 -20.12
CA PRO A 324 -24.17 4.51 -20.05
C PRO A 324 -23.64 3.13 -19.65
N GLY A 325 -22.43 2.78 -20.12
CA GLY A 325 -21.78 1.51 -19.79
C GLY A 325 -21.38 1.39 -18.32
N TRP A 326 -21.01 2.51 -17.68
CA TRP A 326 -20.72 2.54 -16.24
C TRP A 326 -22.01 2.45 -15.44
N ARG A 327 -23.02 3.27 -15.77
CA ARG A 327 -24.33 3.26 -15.12
C ARG A 327 -24.94 1.86 -15.09
N LYS A 328 -24.95 1.16 -16.24
CA LYS A 328 -25.45 -0.22 -16.33
C LYS A 328 -24.73 -1.17 -15.36
N ARG A 329 -23.40 -1.06 -15.23
CA ARG A 329 -22.60 -1.95 -14.36
C ARG A 329 -22.80 -1.64 -12.88
N VAL A 330 -22.80 -0.36 -12.53
CA VAL A 330 -23.07 0.11 -11.16
C VAL A 330 -24.45 -0.37 -10.71
N ASP A 331 -25.48 -0.13 -11.51
CA ASP A 331 -26.86 -0.45 -11.14
C ASP A 331 -27.11 -1.97 -11.14
N ALA A 332 -26.54 -2.71 -12.09
CA ALA A 332 -26.60 -4.18 -12.10
C ALA A 332 -25.87 -4.79 -10.90
N GLY A 333 -24.66 -4.29 -10.58
CA GLY A 333 -23.89 -4.70 -9.42
C GLY A 333 -24.63 -4.41 -8.11
N GLN A 334 -25.20 -3.21 -7.97
CA GLN A 334 -26.00 -2.84 -6.79
C GLN A 334 -27.21 -3.77 -6.64
N GLY A 335 -27.92 -4.05 -7.74
CA GLY A 335 -29.06 -4.98 -7.73
C GLY A 335 -28.67 -6.42 -7.40
N ALA A 336 -27.48 -6.87 -7.81
CA ALA A 336 -26.96 -8.20 -7.47
C ALA A 336 -26.54 -8.29 -5.99
N MET A 337 -25.85 -7.26 -5.49
CA MET A 337 -25.47 -7.15 -4.08
C MET A 337 -26.70 -7.17 -3.16
N ILE A 338 -27.72 -6.35 -3.46
CA ILE A 338 -28.96 -6.27 -2.67
C ILE A 338 -29.69 -7.62 -2.65
N ARG A 339 -29.69 -8.37 -3.75
CA ARG A 339 -30.29 -9.70 -3.81
C ARG A 339 -29.59 -10.72 -2.90
N LEU A 340 -28.27 -10.60 -2.73
CA LEU A 340 -27.47 -11.53 -1.93
C LEU A 340 -27.41 -11.16 -0.44
N PHE A 341 -27.25 -9.87 -0.14
CA PHE A 341 -26.93 -9.39 1.21
C PHE A 341 -28.00 -8.45 1.80
N GLY A 342 -28.99 -8.04 1.01
CA GLY A 342 -29.99 -7.05 1.41
C GLY A 342 -29.57 -5.60 1.17
N ASP A 343 -30.42 -4.67 1.59
CA ASP A 343 -30.16 -3.23 1.47
C ASP A 343 -29.12 -2.78 2.53
N PRO A 344 -27.97 -2.21 2.14
CA PRO A 344 -26.95 -1.77 3.10
C PRO A 344 -27.37 -0.57 3.96
N LYS A 345 -28.51 0.08 3.67
CA LYS A 345 -29.09 1.13 4.52
C LYS A 345 -29.98 0.59 5.66
N LYS A 346 -30.28 -0.72 5.66
CA LYS A 346 -31.15 -1.38 6.65
C LYS A 346 -30.33 -2.20 7.65
#